data_AF-A0A2W4SQ58-F1
#
_entry.id   AF-A0A2W4SQ58-F1
#
_cell.length_a   1.000
_cell.length_b   1.000
_cell.length_c   1.000
_cell.angle_alpha   90.00
_cell.angle_beta   90.00
_cell.angle_gamma   90.00
#
_symmetry.space_group_name_H-M   'P 1'
#
loop_
_entity.id
_entity.type
_entity.pdbx_description
1 polymer ?
#
loop_
_entity_poly.entity_id
_entity_poly.type
_entity_poly.pdbx_seq_one_letter_code
_entity_poly.pdbx_strand_id
1 'polypeptide(L)'
;MEAWLTTVKPQPGLSLCVQNVDPADFNPAWCPPPPPAGRTLRLNAPAMVSVVNEAAGPRFAYVLAVDAKYEVALVLPAFGAVDPALAPGQPLRPPEGQDIIPADLGELRFVALASDVPLNAAALEQTATDVVDLQACLSAVARAFCLGADTRRSGALPNVGNWSAAVAITRVIE
;
A
#
# COMPACT_ATOMS: atom_id res chain seq x y z
N MET A 1 21.05 -11.29 -20.34
CA MET A 1 19.73 -11.20 -20.98
C MET A 1 18.73 -11.55 -19.89
N GLU A 2 18.18 -10.54 -19.21
CA GLU A 2 17.21 -10.75 -18.14
C GLU A 2 15.88 -11.12 -18.76
N ALA A 3 15.46 -12.38 -18.58
CA ALA A 3 14.14 -12.83 -18.96
C ALA A 3 13.16 -12.42 -17.85
N TRP A 4 12.55 -11.24 -18.00
CA TRP A 4 11.43 -10.80 -17.17
C TRP A 4 10.18 -11.62 -17.53
N LEU A 5 10.13 -12.87 -17.08
CA LEU A 5 8.98 -13.76 -17.23
C LEU A 5 8.07 -13.65 -16.00
N THR A 6 7.46 -12.48 -15.78
CA THR A 6 6.34 -12.38 -14.85
C THR A 6 5.05 -12.69 -15.62
N THR A 7 4.63 -13.94 -15.57
CA THR A 7 3.26 -14.31 -15.96
C THR A 7 2.38 -13.96 -14.77
N VAL A 8 1.63 -12.85 -14.84
CA VAL A 8 0.64 -12.50 -13.81
C VAL A 8 -0.48 -13.54 -13.88
N LYS A 9 -0.39 -14.58 -13.07
CA LYS A 9 -1.51 -15.48 -12.81
C LYS A 9 -2.30 -14.87 -11.65
N PRO A 10 -3.49 -14.29 -11.89
CA PRO A 10 -4.33 -13.84 -10.80
C PRO A 10 -4.70 -15.06 -9.96
N GLN A 11 -4.10 -15.18 -8.78
CA GLN A 11 -4.56 -16.09 -7.76
C GLN A 11 -5.37 -15.30 -6.74
N PRO A 12 -6.56 -15.80 -6.33
CA PRO A 12 -7.23 -15.26 -5.15
C PRO A 12 -6.28 -15.42 -3.97
N GLY A 13 -5.79 -14.29 -3.47
CA GLY A 13 -4.75 -14.26 -2.44
C GLY A 13 -4.96 -13.12 -1.46
N LEU A 14 -5.51 -12.01 -1.91
CA LEU A 14 -5.90 -10.89 -1.07
C LEU A 14 -7.24 -10.29 -1.51
N SER A 15 -8.02 -9.86 -0.52
CA SER A 15 -9.12 -8.91 -0.68
C SER A 15 -8.72 -7.57 -0.08
N LEU A 16 -8.98 -6.48 -0.80
CA LEU A 16 -8.69 -5.10 -0.36
C LEU A 16 -10.00 -4.32 -0.21
N CYS A 17 -10.27 -3.87 1.01
CA CYS A 17 -11.41 -3.03 1.35
C CYS A 17 -10.95 -1.58 1.48
N VAL A 18 -11.67 -0.66 0.84
CA VAL A 18 -11.48 0.79 1.01
C VAL A 18 -12.83 1.49 1.05
N GLN A 19 -13.14 2.25 2.12
CA GLN A 19 -14.43 2.91 2.34
C GLN A 19 -14.32 4.17 3.22
N ASN A 20 -15.16 5.18 3.01
CA ASN A 20 -15.43 6.20 4.04
C ASN A 20 -16.67 5.80 4.85
N VAL A 21 -16.44 5.11 5.95
CA VAL A 21 -17.45 4.78 6.96
C VAL A 21 -16.93 5.19 8.33
N ASP A 22 -17.83 5.35 9.29
CA ASP A 22 -17.42 5.50 10.69
C ASP A 22 -16.57 4.27 11.09
N PRO A 23 -15.43 4.44 11.79
CA PRO A 23 -14.64 3.32 12.29
C PRO A 23 -15.46 2.28 13.07
N ALA A 24 -16.54 2.69 13.75
CA ALA A 24 -17.45 1.79 14.47
C ALA A 24 -18.27 0.88 13.54
N ASP A 25 -18.56 1.33 12.32
CA ASP A 25 -19.35 0.60 11.32
C ASP A 25 -18.48 -0.22 10.36
N PHE A 26 -17.15 -0.07 10.44
CA PHE A 26 -16.21 -0.76 9.55
C PHE A 26 -15.97 -2.21 9.97
N ASN A 27 -16.37 -3.17 9.12
CA ASN A 27 -15.99 -4.57 9.28
C ASN A 27 -14.73 -4.90 8.46
N PRO A 28 -13.56 -5.09 9.09
CA PRO A 28 -12.30 -5.28 8.37
C PRO A 28 -12.19 -6.64 7.67
N ALA A 29 -13.03 -7.61 8.05
CA ALA A 29 -13.05 -8.95 7.47
C ALA A 29 -14.00 -9.08 6.26
N TRP A 30 -14.76 -8.03 5.95
CA TRP A 30 -15.75 -8.06 4.87
C TRP A 30 -15.54 -6.93 3.88
N CYS A 31 -15.12 -7.27 2.66
CA CYS A 31 -15.05 -6.34 1.55
C CYS A 31 -16.32 -6.43 0.70
N PRO A 32 -17.26 -5.48 0.82
CA PRO A 32 -18.39 -5.43 -0.09
C PRO A 32 -17.90 -5.20 -1.53
N PRO A 33 -18.61 -5.74 -2.53
CA PRO A 33 -18.28 -5.50 -3.93
C PRO A 33 -18.37 -3.99 -4.23
N PRO A 34 -17.52 -3.47 -5.14
CA PRO A 34 -17.59 -2.07 -5.50
C PRO A 34 -18.95 -1.76 -6.15
N PRO A 35 -19.54 -0.57 -5.88
CA PRO A 35 -20.77 -0.16 -6.54
C PRO A 35 -20.52 0.07 -8.05
N PRO A 36 -21.56 0.03 -8.90
CA PRO A 36 -21.41 0.19 -10.35
C PRO A 36 -20.77 1.52 -10.77
N ALA A 37 -20.96 2.57 -9.98
CA ALA A 37 -20.37 3.90 -10.20
C ALA A 37 -18.89 3.99 -9.79
N GLY A 38 -18.31 2.91 -9.25
CA GLY A 38 -16.97 2.91 -8.65
C GLY A 38 -16.97 3.39 -7.20
N ARG A 39 -15.89 3.12 -6.47
CA ARG A 39 -15.74 3.54 -5.07
C ARG A 39 -15.45 5.04 -5.01
N THR A 40 -16.15 5.75 -4.13
CA THR A 40 -15.91 7.17 -3.85
C THR A 40 -15.35 7.35 -2.45
N LEU A 41 -14.43 8.30 -2.30
CA LEU A 41 -13.96 8.77 -1.01
C LEU A 41 -14.29 10.24 -0.80
N ARG A 42 -14.47 10.69 0.44
CA ARG A 42 -14.68 12.09 0.80
C ARG A 42 -13.36 12.76 1.14
N LEU A 43 -13.19 13.97 0.63
CA LEU A 43 -12.06 14.84 0.93
C LEU A 43 -12.04 15.14 2.44
N ASN A 44 -10.84 15.17 3.04
CA ASN A 44 -10.65 15.47 4.47
C ASN A 44 -11.41 14.54 5.45
N ALA A 45 -11.88 13.37 4.99
CA ALA A 45 -12.55 12.38 5.82
C ALA A 45 -11.72 11.10 5.92
N PRO A 46 -11.64 10.46 7.10
CA PRO A 46 -10.91 9.20 7.27
C PRO A 46 -11.43 8.10 6.33
N ALA A 47 -10.52 7.55 5.53
CA ALA A 47 -10.75 6.38 4.70
C ALA A 47 -10.31 5.13 5.47
N MET A 48 -11.24 4.20 5.66
CA MET A 48 -10.99 2.90 6.27
C MET A 48 -10.42 1.96 5.21
N VAL A 49 -9.29 1.35 5.52
CA VAL A 49 -8.61 0.37 4.67
C VAL A 49 -8.41 -0.92 5.43
N SER A 50 -8.68 -2.06 4.79
CA SER A 50 -8.28 -3.36 5.30
C SER A 50 -7.89 -4.31 4.19
N VAL A 51 -7.05 -5.28 4.53
CA VAL A 51 -6.66 -6.38 3.65
C VAL A 51 -6.99 -7.70 4.32
N VAL A 52 -7.59 -8.63 3.59
CA VAL A 52 -7.85 -10.00 4.08
C VAL A 52 -7.03 -10.98 3.25
N ASN A 53 -6.28 -11.85 3.92
CA ASN A 53 -5.59 -12.95 3.24
C ASN A 53 -6.58 -14.04 2.84
N GLU A 54 -6.85 -14.20 1.54
CA GLU A 54 -7.73 -15.24 1.00
C GLU A 54 -6.97 -16.49 0.54
N ALA A 55 -5.63 -16.46 0.61
CA ALA A 55 -4.82 -17.62 0.27
C ALA A 55 -4.97 -18.73 1.32
N ALA A 56 -4.70 -19.97 0.90
CA ALA A 56 -4.71 -21.13 1.80
C ALA A 56 -3.56 -21.13 2.83
N GLY A 57 -2.55 -20.27 2.67
CA GLY A 57 -1.37 -20.19 3.53
C GLY A 57 -1.07 -18.77 3.99
N PRO A 58 -0.16 -18.59 4.97
CA PRO A 58 0.15 -17.28 5.52
C PRO A 58 0.83 -16.37 4.48
N ARG A 59 0.53 -15.07 4.53
CA ARG A 59 1.04 -14.07 3.57
C ARG A 59 1.50 -12.80 4.26
N PHE A 60 2.65 -12.28 3.87
CA PHE A 60 3.03 -10.90 4.18
C PHE A 60 2.23 -9.98 3.28
N ALA A 61 1.57 -8.95 3.83
CA ALA A 61 0.72 -8.04 3.08
C ALA A 61 1.17 -6.59 3.23
N TYR A 62 1.05 -5.84 2.13
CA TYR A 62 1.46 -4.45 2.02
C TYR A 62 0.37 -3.68 1.29
N VAL A 63 0.10 -2.43 1.66
CA VAL A 63 -0.80 -1.54 0.92
C VAL A 63 -0.08 -0.24 0.60
N LEU A 64 -0.09 0.13 -0.66
CA LEU A 64 0.39 1.40 -1.17
C LEU A 64 -0.80 2.27 -1.59
N ALA A 65 -0.78 3.55 -1.24
CA ALA A 65 -1.67 4.55 -1.83
C ALA A 65 -0.94 5.24 -2.98
N VAL A 66 -1.61 5.40 -4.11
CA VAL A 66 -1.14 6.14 -5.29
C VAL A 66 -2.10 7.25 -5.59
N ASP A 67 -1.67 8.49 -5.41
CA ASP A 67 -2.52 9.65 -5.60
C ASP A 67 -2.62 10.09 -7.08
N ALA A 68 -3.34 11.18 -7.32
CA ALA A 68 -3.52 11.75 -8.66
C ALA A 68 -2.24 12.37 -9.25
N LYS A 69 -1.23 12.67 -8.42
CA LYS A 69 0.09 13.19 -8.79
C LYS A 69 1.14 12.06 -8.91
N TYR A 70 0.71 10.80 -8.78
CA TYR A 70 1.55 9.61 -8.79
C TYR A 70 2.53 9.50 -7.61
N GLU A 71 2.25 10.20 -6.50
CA GLU A 71 2.91 9.91 -5.23
C GLU A 71 2.51 8.50 -4.77
N VAL A 72 3.49 7.71 -4.35
CA VAL A 72 3.32 6.36 -3.82
C VAL A 72 3.72 6.36 -2.35
N ALA A 73 2.73 6.22 -1.47
CA ALA A 73 2.94 6.18 -0.02
C ALA A 73 2.59 4.80 0.55
N LEU A 74 3.41 4.28 1.47
CA LEU A 74 3.10 3.04 2.17
C LEU A 74 2.05 3.30 3.26
N VAL A 75 0.90 2.66 3.09
CA VAL A 75 -0.23 2.70 4.02
C VAL A 75 -0.14 1.58 5.04
N LEU A 76 0.24 0.38 4.58
CA LEU A 76 0.42 -0.81 5.40
C LEU A 76 1.66 -1.58 4.96
N PRO A 77 2.44 -2.13 5.90
CA PRO A 77 2.37 -1.90 7.34
C PRO A 77 2.88 -0.50 7.70
N ALA A 78 2.49 -0.04 8.89
CA ALA A 78 2.85 1.29 9.40
C ALA A 78 4.36 1.58 9.35
N PHE A 79 4.73 2.78 8.90
CA PHE A 79 6.11 3.31 8.94
C PHE A 79 7.19 2.38 8.35
N GLY A 80 6.86 1.57 7.34
CA GLY A 80 7.83 0.65 6.73
C GLY A 80 8.24 -0.50 7.66
N ALA A 81 7.43 -0.80 8.67
CA ALA A 81 7.58 -1.99 9.48
C ALA A 81 7.51 -3.26 8.61
N VAL A 82 7.87 -4.40 9.19
CA VAL A 82 7.58 -5.70 8.60
C VAL A 82 6.62 -6.39 9.54
N ASP A 83 5.35 -6.42 9.16
CA ASP A 83 4.34 -7.14 9.92
C ASP A 83 4.53 -8.65 9.82
N PRO A 84 4.13 -9.42 10.85
CA PRO A 84 4.07 -10.87 10.74
C PRO A 84 3.15 -11.29 9.60
N ALA A 85 3.43 -12.43 8.99
CA ALA A 85 2.58 -12.98 7.95
C ALA A 85 1.14 -13.20 8.48
N LEU A 86 0.16 -12.71 7.72
CA LEU A 86 -1.26 -12.86 8.01
C LEU A 86 -1.69 -14.30 7.80
N ALA A 87 -2.35 -14.90 8.79
CA ALA A 87 -2.98 -16.20 8.62
C ALA A 87 -4.13 -16.14 7.60
N PRO A 88 -4.53 -17.27 6.98
CA PRO A 88 -5.72 -17.31 6.12
C PRO A 88 -6.96 -16.75 6.83
N GLY A 89 -7.70 -15.88 6.13
CA GLY A 89 -8.89 -15.18 6.64
C GLY A 89 -8.62 -14.06 7.64
N GLN A 90 -7.36 -13.83 8.04
CA GLN A 90 -7.02 -12.79 8.99
C GLN A 90 -7.04 -11.41 8.29
N PRO A 91 -7.81 -10.44 8.82
CA PRO A 91 -7.74 -9.08 8.34
C PRO A 91 -6.54 -8.33 8.92
N LEU A 92 -5.96 -7.45 8.12
CA LEU A 92 -4.99 -6.44 8.50
C LEU A 92 -5.62 -5.05 8.34
N ARG A 93 -5.42 -4.18 9.33
CA ARG A 93 -5.89 -2.80 9.35
C ARG A 93 -4.74 -1.84 9.68
N PRO A 94 -4.76 -0.58 9.21
CA PRO A 94 -3.88 0.46 9.74
C PRO A 94 -3.99 0.51 11.27
N PRO A 95 -2.88 0.71 11.99
CA PRO A 95 -2.92 0.92 13.43
C PRO A 95 -3.79 2.12 13.80
N GLU A 96 -4.35 2.10 15.02
CA GLU A 96 -5.09 3.24 15.54
C GLU A 96 -4.20 4.50 15.55
N GLY A 97 -4.78 5.63 15.11
CA GLY A 97 -4.05 6.88 14.94
C GLY A 97 -3.31 7.04 13.61
N GLN A 98 -3.42 6.06 12.69
CA GLN A 98 -2.94 6.17 11.31
C GLN A 98 -4.10 6.25 10.33
N ASP A 99 -4.90 7.31 10.47
CA ASP A 99 -6.01 7.57 9.59
C ASP A 99 -5.50 7.98 8.20
N ILE A 100 -6.04 7.35 7.17
CA ILE A 100 -5.78 7.71 5.79
C ILE A 100 -6.77 8.81 5.44
N ILE A 101 -6.30 10.04 5.34
CA ILE A 101 -7.14 11.19 5.04
C ILE A 101 -6.78 11.70 3.65
N PRO A 102 -7.65 11.52 2.63
CA PRO A 102 -7.42 12.07 1.31
C PRO A 102 -7.31 13.60 1.38
N ALA A 103 -6.18 14.14 0.93
CA ALA A 103 -5.88 15.57 0.99
C ALA A 103 -6.20 16.33 -0.31
N ASP A 104 -6.33 15.62 -1.43
CA ASP A 104 -6.59 16.19 -2.76
C ASP A 104 -7.78 15.50 -3.44
N LEU A 105 -8.49 16.23 -4.30
CA LEU A 105 -9.53 15.69 -5.17
C LEU A 105 -8.93 14.88 -6.33
N GLY A 106 -9.69 13.92 -6.85
CA GLY A 106 -9.30 13.15 -8.03
C GLY A 106 -9.21 11.66 -7.77
N GLU A 107 -8.40 10.95 -8.55
CA GLU A 107 -8.24 9.51 -8.41
C GLU A 107 -7.24 9.18 -7.31
N LEU A 108 -7.63 8.27 -6.42
CA LEU A 108 -6.75 7.69 -5.40
C LEU A 108 -6.83 6.17 -5.54
N ARG A 109 -5.69 5.54 -5.81
CA ARG A 109 -5.60 4.09 -6.01
C ARG A 109 -4.95 3.47 -4.80
N PHE A 110 -5.48 2.34 -4.35
CA PHE A 110 -4.84 1.52 -3.32
C PHE A 110 -4.37 0.22 -3.97
N VAL A 111 -3.11 -0.12 -3.81
CA VAL A 111 -2.48 -1.34 -4.32
C VAL A 111 -2.08 -2.20 -3.14
N ALA A 112 -2.77 -3.32 -2.96
CA ALA A 112 -2.38 -4.33 -2.00
C ALA A 112 -1.47 -5.37 -2.67
N LEU A 113 -0.36 -5.71 -2.03
CA LEU A 113 0.59 -6.74 -2.45
C LEU A 113 0.66 -7.80 -1.36
N ALA A 114 0.68 -9.08 -1.73
CA ALA A 114 1.02 -10.18 -0.82
C ALA A 114 2.12 -11.07 -1.37
N SER A 115 2.92 -11.62 -0.47
CA SER A 115 4.03 -12.52 -0.78
C SER A 115 4.19 -13.61 0.28
N ASP A 116 4.81 -14.72 -0.09
CA ASP A 116 5.23 -15.79 0.84
C ASP A 116 6.39 -15.37 1.76
N VAL A 117 7.12 -14.32 1.39
CA VAL A 117 8.32 -13.83 2.10
C VAL A 117 8.18 -12.34 2.40
N PRO A 118 8.79 -11.82 3.48
CA PRO A 118 8.72 -10.40 3.78
C PRO A 118 9.47 -9.58 2.71
N LEU A 119 8.87 -8.46 2.33
CA LEU A 119 9.41 -7.46 1.42
C LEU A 119 9.71 -6.16 2.19
N ASN A 120 10.75 -5.46 1.77
CA ASN A 120 10.98 -4.08 2.20
C ASN A 120 10.09 -3.13 1.38
N ALA A 121 8.79 -3.07 1.70
CA ALA A 121 7.83 -2.28 0.92
C ALA A 121 8.06 -0.76 0.99
N ALA A 122 8.77 -0.26 2.01
CA ALA A 122 9.20 1.13 2.06
C ALA A 122 10.14 1.51 0.90
N ALA A 123 10.81 0.54 0.28
CA ALA A 123 11.59 0.76 -0.94
C ALA A 123 10.73 1.15 -2.16
N LEU A 124 9.41 0.90 -2.09
CA LEU A 124 8.46 1.22 -3.16
C LEU A 124 7.86 2.62 -3.00
N GLU A 125 8.15 3.33 -1.90
CA GLU A 125 7.66 4.69 -1.70
C GLU A 125 8.32 5.67 -2.66
N GLN A 126 7.49 6.51 -3.27
CA GLN A 126 7.88 7.54 -4.22
C GLN A 126 7.16 8.82 -3.83
N THR A 127 7.91 9.86 -3.50
CA THR A 127 7.35 11.22 -3.38
C THR A 127 7.06 11.76 -4.78
N ALA A 128 6.02 12.59 -4.94
CA ALA A 128 5.84 13.38 -6.15
C ALA A 128 7.03 14.36 -6.30
N THR A 129 8.10 13.94 -6.98
CA THR A 129 9.25 14.82 -7.27
C THR A 129 9.10 15.41 -8.65
N ASP A 130 8.55 16.61 -8.70
CA ASP A 130 8.76 17.55 -9.80
C ASP A 130 10.21 18.09 -9.77
N VAL A 131 10.88 18.01 -8.60
CA VAL A 131 12.25 18.49 -8.35
C VAL A 131 12.94 17.58 -7.33
N VAL A 132 14.12 17.06 -7.69
CA VAL A 132 15.07 16.54 -6.69
C VAL A 132 15.63 17.74 -5.94
N ASP A 133 15.15 18.03 -4.73
CA ASP A 133 15.74 19.07 -3.90
C ASP A 133 17.12 18.62 -3.39
N LEU A 134 18.14 18.92 -4.19
CA LEU A 134 19.55 18.70 -3.85
C LEU A 134 19.98 19.50 -2.60
N GLN A 135 19.19 20.46 -2.11
CA GLN A 135 19.47 21.20 -0.88
C GLN A 135 18.98 20.47 0.38
N ALA A 136 18.01 19.55 0.28
CA ALA A 136 17.45 18.84 1.44
C ALA A 136 18.43 17.84 2.10
N CYS A 137 19.50 17.43 1.40
CA CYS A 137 20.53 16.52 1.92
C CYS A 137 21.88 17.22 2.24
N LEU A 138 21.89 18.54 2.50
CA LEU A 138 23.13 19.32 2.67
C LEU A 138 23.82 19.17 4.04
N SER A 139 23.13 18.70 5.08
CA SER A 139 23.80 18.42 6.36
C SER A 139 24.39 17.01 6.34
N ALA A 140 25.54 16.80 7.01
CA ALA A 140 26.16 15.48 7.09
C ALA A 140 25.22 14.42 7.70
N VAL A 141 24.30 14.84 8.58
CA VAL A 141 23.25 14.00 9.18
C VAL A 141 22.14 13.70 8.18
N ALA A 142 21.64 14.70 7.45
CA ALA A 142 20.63 14.51 6.41
C ALA A 142 21.17 13.63 5.28
N ARG A 143 22.45 13.80 4.91
CA ARG A 143 23.14 12.97 3.92
C ARG A 143 23.24 11.51 4.35
N ALA A 144 23.48 11.21 5.63
CA ALA A 144 23.49 9.83 6.13
C ALA A 144 22.10 9.19 6.08
N PHE A 145 21.03 9.94 6.38
CA PHE A 145 19.65 9.49 6.22
C PHE A 145 19.25 9.32 4.75
N CYS A 146 19.60 10.27 3.88
CA CYS A 146 19.36 10.19 2.44
C CYS A 146 20.09 9.00 1.81
N LEU A 147 21.38 8.78 2.14
CA LEU A 147 22.15 7.61 1.65
C LEU A 147 21.60 6.28 2.21
N GLY A 148 21.11 6.26 3.44
CA GLY A 148 20.43 5.11 4.02
C GLY A 148 19.08 4.80 3.36
N ALA A 149 18.34 5.84 2.96
CA ALA A 149 17.10 5.70 2.19
C ALA A 149 17.37 5.25 0.75
N ASP A 150 18.42 5.78 0.11
CA ASP A 150 18.83 5.44 -1.26
C ASP A 150 19.36 3.99 -1.37
N THR A 151 20.09 3.53 -0.36
CA THR A 151 20.53 2.12 -0.27
C THR A 151 19.39 1.15 0.04
N ARG A 152 18.31 1.60 0.70
CA ARG A 152 17.07 0.82 0.87
C ARG A 152 16.20 0.79 -0.40
N ARG A 153 16.37 1.75 -1.31
CA ARG A 153 15.77 1.80 -2.66
C ARG A 153 16.55 0.98 -3.70
N SER A 154 17.67 0.35 -3.32
CA SER A 154 18.34 -0.68 -4.13
C SER A 154 17.43 -1.91 -4.25
N GLY A 155 16.70 -1.97 -5.37
CA GLY A 155 15.63 -2.94 -5.67
C GLY A 155 16.07 -4.40 -5.88
N ALA A 156 17.08 -4.87 -5.15
CA ALA A 156 17.33 -6.31 -5.04
C ALA A 156 16.22 -6.95 -4.19
N LEU A 157 15.04 -7.10 -4.80
CA LEU A 157 13.97 -7.88 -4.21
C LEU A 157 14.45 -9.34 -4.15
N PRO A 158 14.31 -10.02 -2.99
CA PRO A 158 14.54 -11.46 -2.94
C PRO A 158 13.62 -12.13 -3.96
N ASN A 159 14.01 -13.30 -4.49
CA ASN A 159 13.16 -14.06 -5.40
C ASN A 159 11.81 -14.34 -4.71
N VAL A 160 10.79 -13.55 -5.06
CA VAL A 160 9.48 -13.60 -4.43
C VAL A 160 8.81 -14.84 -4.98
N GLY A 161 8.49 -15.80 -4.11
CA GLY A 161 7.85 -17.06 -4.49
C GLY A 161 6.45 -16.83 -5.07
N ASN A 162 5.41 -17.34 -4.43
CA ASN A 162 4.06 -16.94 -4.84
C ASN A 162 3.77 -15.52 -4.32
N TRP A 163 3.11 -14.73 -5.16
CA TRP A 163 2.65 -13.40 -4.82
C TRP A 163 1.28 -13.13 -5.45
N SER A 164 0.56 -12.17 -4.91
CA SER A 164 -0.72 -11.70 -5.45
C SER A 164 -0.87 -10.20 -5.25
N ALA A 165 -1.67 -9.55 -6.09
CA ALA A 165 -1.99 -8.14 -5.94
C ALA A 165 -3.48 -7.88 -6.10
N ALA A 166 -3.98 -6.88 -5.38
CA ALA A 166 -5.34 -6.35 -5.52
C ALA A 166 -5.28 -4.84 -5.66
N VAL A 167 -6.09 -4.27 -6.55
CA VAL A 167 -6.15 -2.83 -6.78
C VAL A 167 -7.56 -2.33 -6.51
N ALA A 168 -7.68 -1.34 -5.64
CA ALA A 168 -8.92 -0.60 -5.42
C ALA A 168 -8.76 0.81 -5.98
N ILE A 169 -9.49 1.10 -7.05
CA ILE A 169 -9.55 2.44 -7.64
C ILE A 169 -10.67 3.20 -6.96
N THR A 170 -10.36 4.38 -6.42
CA THR A 170 -11.33 5.27 -5.79
C THR A 170 -11.27 6.67 -6.41
N ARG A 171 -12.38 7.40 -6.34
CA ARG A 171 -12.44 8.82 -6.67
C ARG A 171 -12.73 9.63 -5.40
N VAL A 172 -11.82 10.54 -5.05
CA VAL A 172 -12.01 11.52 -3.99
C VAL A 172 -12.91 12.65 -4.49
N ILE A 173 -14.00 12.88 -3.77
CA ILE A 173 -15.02 13.90 -4.00
C ILE A 173 -15.14 14.79 -2.75
N GLU A 174 -15.79 15.95 -2.88
CA GLU A 174 -16.07 16.86 -1.75
C GLU A 174 -16.96 16.22 -0.66
#